data_AF-A0AAV7F3J9-F1
#
_entry.id   AF-A0AAV7F3J9-F1
#
_cell.length_a   1.000
_cell.length_b   1.000
_cell.length_c   1.000
_cell.angle_alpha   90.00
_cell.angle_beta   90.00
_cell.angle_gamma   90.00
#
_symmetry.space_group_name_H-M   'P 1'
#
loop_
_entity.id
_entity.type
_entity.pdbx_description
1 polymer ?
#
loop_
_entity_poly.entity_id
_entity_poly.type
_entity_poly.pdbx_seq_one_letter_code
_entity_poly.pdbx_strand_id
1 'polypeptide(L)'
;MATAKLLVSKLRKPCLRAGFFRSFSVAASYATPSPTPPPPFSPEVNTLPPDDGTPIFVKGVQISARPIYLDMQATTPVDPRVLDAMLPYFCYRYGNPHSRNHLFGWESDHAVDEARSHVASLIKASPKEIIFTSGATESNNISVKGAMHFYKDKKRHVITSQTEHNLMSLSGHKIYGPKGIGALYIRRRPRVRVEPQMNGGGQERGLRSGTVPTPLVVGMGAACELAMKEMEYDTRRISKLQERLLNGICSKLDGVVVNGSMEHRYPGNLNLSFAYVEGESLLMGLKEVAVSSGSACTSASLEPSYVLRALGVEEDMAHTSIRYGMGRFTTEREVDLAVGLTVKNVERLREMSPLYELVKEGIDPKTIEWAQH
;
A
#
# COMPACT_ATOMS: atom_id res chain seq x y z
N MET A 1 -36.54 -63.41 -21.40
CA MET A 1 -37.39 -64.33 -20.60
C MET A 1 -36.87 -65.74 -20.77
N ALA A 2 -36.86 -66.52 -19.68
CA ALA A 2 -36.31 -67.89 -19.51
C ALA A 2 -34.77 -67.96 -19.43
N THR A 3 -34.10 -68.57 -18.43
CA THR A 3 -34.45 -69.43 -17.27
C THR A 3 -33.13 -69.53 -16.45
N ALA A 4 -33.00 -69.01 -15.23
CA ALA A 4 -33.29 -69.63 -13.93
C ALA A 4 -32.73 -71.06 -13.72
N LYS A 5 -31.88 -71.26 -12.70
CA LYS A 5 -32.08 -72.11 -11.49
C LYS A 5 -30.73 -72.58 -10.89
N LEU A 6 -30.39 -72.18 -9.64
CA LEU A 6 -30.42 -72.96 -8.37
C LEU A 6 -29.16 -73.87 -8.18
N LEU A 7 -28.55 -74.16 -7.02
CA LEU A 7 -28.83 -73.97 -5.59
C LEU A 7 -27.57 -74.35 -4.74
N VAL A 8 -27.40 -73.74 -3.54
CA VAL A 8 -27.12 -74.35 -2.20
C VAL A 8 -25.82 -75.18 -1.99
N SER A 9 -24.88 -74.76 -1.14
CA SER A 9 -24.81 -74.75 0.35
C SER A 9 -24.02 -75.94 0.95
N LYS A 10 -23.01 -75.69 1.78
CA LYS A 10 -22.93 -76.03 3.23
C LYS A 10 -21.49 -76.01 3.78
N LEU A 11 -21.31 -75.15 4.78
CA LEU A 11 -20.50 -75.21 6.00
C LEU A 11 -19.68 -76.50 6.28
N ARG A 12 -18.43 -76.31 6.71
CA ARG A 12 -17.85 -76.83 7.98
C ARG A 12 -16.54 -76.10 8.35
N LYS A 13 -16.51 -75.52 9.57
CA LYS A 13 -15.31 -75.02 10.31
C LYS A 13 -14.63 -76.22 11.05
N PRO A 14 -13.60 -76.01 11.89
CA PRO A 14 -12.25 -75.47 11.65
C PRO A 14 -11.17 -76.47 12.15
N CYS A 15 -9.89 -76.26 11.83
CA CYS A 15 -8.81 -76.84 12.64
C CYS A 15 -7.62 -75.89 12.71
N LEU A 16 -7.24 -75.58 13.94
CA LEU A 16 -6.16 -74.69 14.35
C LEU A 16 -4.79 -75.27 13.97
N ARG A 17 -3.89 -74.41 13.50
CA ARG A 17 -2.46 -74.54 13.80
C ARG A 17 -1.83 -73.17 13.99
N ALA A 18 -1.06 -73.11 15.07
CA ALA A 18 -0.54 -71.92 15.72
C ALA A 18 0.72 -71.36 15.05
N GLY A 19 1.00 -70.09 15.37
CA GLY A 19 2.36 -69.58 15.49
C GLY A 19 2.86 -68.77 14.30
N PHE A 20 2.64 -67.45 14.34
CA PHE A 20 3.70 -66.43 14.41
C PHE A 20 3.01 -65.06 14.47
N PHE A 21 2.60 -64.64 15.67
CA PHE A 21 2.26 -63.25 15.95
C PHE A 21 3.58 -62.47 16.00
N ARG A 22 3.86 -61.63 15.00
CA ARG A 22 4.75 -60.49 15.19
C ARG A 22 3.95 -59.42 15.92
N SER A 23 4.45 -59.02 17.07
CA SER A 23 3.87 -58.01 17.96
C SER A 23 3.49 -56.75 17.19
N PHE A 24 2.23 -56.34 17.36
CA PHE A 24 1.87 -54.93 17.21
C PHE A 24 2.70 -54.14 18.21
N SER A 25 3.64 -53.35 17.70
CA SER A 25 4.39 -52.41 18.54
C SER A 25 3.41 -51.35 19.04
N VAL A 26 3.30 -51.31 20.36
CA VAL A 26 2.68 -50.23 21.13
C VAL A 26 3.53 -48.97 20.93
N ALA A 27 3.00 -48.03 20.17
CA ALA A 27 3.45 -46.64 20.17
C ALA A 27 2.23 -45.70 20.07
N ALA A 28 1.24 -45.96 20.93
CA ALA A 28 0.20 -45.01 21.28
C ALA A 28 0.51 -44.47 22.67
N SER A 29 1.48 -43.54 22.78
CA SER A 29 1.66 -42.66 23.95
C SER A 29 2.80 -41.66 23.78
N TYR A 30 2.87 -40.91 22.67
CA TYR A 30 3.52 -39.60 22.64
C TYR A 30 2.80 -38.73 21.61
N ALA A 31 1.60 -38.28 21.96
CA ALA A 31 1.06 -37.06 21.36
C ALA A 31 1.97 -35.93 21.85
N THR A 32 2.93 -35.51 21.02
CA THR A 32 3.58 -34.22 21.23
C THR A 32 2.48 -33.16 21.20
N PRO A 33 2.36 -32.30 22.23
CA PRO A 33 1.44 -31.18 22.13
C PRO A 33 1.82 -30.41 20.88
N SER A 34 0.82 -30.07 20.06
CA SER A 34 0.95 -29.04 19.04
C SER A 34 1.73 -27.88 19.64
N PRO A 35 2.72 -27.28 18.95
CA PRO A 35 3.37 -26.09 19.46
C PRO A 35 2.23 -25.13 19.80
N THR A 36 2.13 -24.76 21.08
CA THR A 36 1.17 -23.76 21.53
C THR A 36 1.28 -22.60 20.56
N PRO A 37 0.16 -22.07 20.03
CA PRO A 37 0.23 -20.86 19.24
C PRO A 37 1.05 -19.84 20.03
N PRO A 38 1.95 -19.07 19.37
CA PRO A 38 2.65 -18.01 20.07
C PRO A 38 1.61 -17.18 20.84
N PRO A 39 1.94 -16.73 22.07
CA PRO A 39 0.99 -15.97 22.86
C PRO A 39 0.38 -14.87 22.00
N PRO A 40 -0.93 -14.58 22.14
CA PRO A 40 -1.55 -13.48 21.42
C PRO A 40 -0.68 -12.25 21.65
N PHE A 41 -0.35 -11.56 20.55
CA PHE A 41 0.49 -10.37 20.55
C PHE A 41 0.07 -9.48 21.72
N SER A 42 0.92 -9.39 22.75
CA SER A 42 0.63 -8.55 23.90
C SER A 42 0.63 -7.11 23.39
N PRO A 43 -0.41 -6.31 23.66
CA PRO A 43 -0.48 -4.92 23.20
C PRO A 43 0.58 -4.01 23.83
N GLU A 44 1.42 -4.55 24.72
CA GLU A 44 2.46 -3.81 25.44
C GLU A 44 3.82 -3.75 24.71
N VAL A 45 4.00 -4.42 23.56
CA VAL A 45 5.21 -4.27 22.74
C VAL A 45 4.88 -3.50 21.46
N ASN A 46 4.38 -2.27 21.64
CA ASN A 46 4.31 -1.25 20.60
C ASN A 46 5.29 -0.10 20.89
N THR A 47 6.28 -0.34 21.74
CA THR A 47 7.47 0.50 21.75
C THR A 47 8.34 0.04 20.59
N LEU A 48 8.66 0.98 19.70
CA LEU A 48 9.86 0.93 18.88
C LEU A 48 11.02 0.32 19.71
N PRO A 49 12.01 -0.37 19.10
CA PRO A 49 13.19 -0.82 19.84
C PRO A 49 13.65 0.32 20.76
N PRO A 50 13.91 0.06 22.06
CA PRO A 50 14.16 1.11 23.02
C PRO A 50 15.17 2.06 22.42
N ASP A 51 14.74 3.30 22.24
CA ASP A 51 15.58 4.42 21.84
C ASP A 51 16.62 4.47 22.95
N ASP A 52 17.81 3.95 22.68
CA ASP A 52 18.93 3.89 23.62
C ASP A 52 19.50 5.29 23.92
N GLY A 53 18.78 6.33 23.47
CA GLY A 53 19.17 7.73 23.51
C GLY A 53 20.34 8.03 22.58
N THR A 54 20.80 7.05 21.79
CA THR A 54 21.94 7.24 20.91
C THR A 54 21.47 8.03 19.68
N PRO A 55 21.97 9.26 19.47
CA PRO A 55 21.57 10.05 18.32
C PRO A 55 21.95 9.34 17.02
N ILE A 56 21.00 9.28 16.09
CA ILE A 56 21.17 8.69 14.77
C ILE A 56 21.91 9.72 13.89
N PHE A 57 23.12 9.37 13.45
CA PHE A 57 23.89 10.16 12.49
C PHE A 57 23.79 9.56 11.09
N VAL A 58 23.09 10.25 10.18
CA VAL A 58 22.97 9.82 8.78
C VAL A 58 23.20 11.03 7.86
N LYS A 59 24.10 10.89 6.89
CA LYS A 59 24.42 11.93 5.88
C LYS A 59 24.72 13.31 6.49
N GLY A 60 25.43 13.37 7.62
CA GLY A 60 25.80 14.62 8.28
C GLY A 60 24.69 15.29 9.11
N VAL A 61 23.52 14.66 9.22
CA VAL A 61 22.41 15.15 10.06
C VAL A 61 22.30 14.31 11.32
N GLN A 62 22.31 14.97 12.48
CA GLN A 62 22.02 14.35 13.78
C GLN A 62 20.51 14.37 14.05
N ILE A 63 19.95 13.19 14.33
CA ILE A 63 18.53 13.00 14.67
C ILE A 63 18.46 12.35 16.05
N SER A 64 17.60 12.88 16.91
CA SER A 64 17.45 12.47 18.31
C SER A 64 16.89 11.05 18.47
N ALA A 65 15.93 10.68 17.61
CA ALA A 65 15.25 9.40 17.61
C ALA A 65 14.79 9.03 16.19
N ARG A 66 14.14 7.87 16.01
CA ARG A 66 13.48 7.57 14.72
C ARG A 66 12.40 8.63 14.41
N PRO A 67 12.41 9.24 13.20
CA PRO A 67 11.41 10.24 12.82
C PRO A 67 9.98 9.70 12.80
N ILE A 68 9.02 10.59 13.07
CA ILE A 68 7.60 10.33 12.88
C ILE A 68 7.33 10.13 11.39
N TYR A 69 6.64 9.04 11.01
CA TYR A 69 6.37 8.77 9.60
C TYR A 69 5.00 9.31 9.16
N LEU A 70 5.01 10.50 8.53
CA LEU A 70 3.85 11.15 7.91
C LEU A 70 3.99 11.20 6.39
N ASP A 71 4.49 10.13 5.76
CA ASP A 71 4.63 10.03 4.30
C ASP A 71 3.96 8.78 3.72
N MET A 72 2.82 8.38 4.29
CA MET A 72 2.09 7.15 3.92
C MET A 72 1.67 7.09 2.44
N GLN A 73 1.58 8.23 1.73
CA GLN A 73 1.29 8.23 0.29
C GLN A 73 2.50 7.85 -0.58
N ALA A 74 3.73 8.00 -0.09
CA ALA A 74 4.90 7.45 -0.76
C ALA A 74 4.91 5.92 -0.64
N THR A 75 4.81 5.40 0.58
CA THR A 75 4.58 3.99 0.85
C THR A 75 4.03 3.77 2.25
N THR A 76 3.30 2.69 2.46
CA THR A 76 2.92 2.25 3.80
C THR A 76 3.88 1.17 4.31
N PRO A 77 4.02 0.98 5.64
CA PRO A 77 4.56 -0.25 6.20
C PRO A 77 3.67 -1.44 5.83
N VAL A 78 4.23 -2.65 5.81
CA VAL A 78 3.44 -3.88 5.64
C VAL A 78 2.73 -4.17 6.96
N ASP A 79 1.44 -4.45 6.92
CA ASP A 79 0.68 -4.85 8.12
C ASP A 79 1.23 -6.19 8.64
N PRO A 80 1.47 -6.36 9.95
CA PRO A 80 2.01 -7.62 10.49
C PRO A 80 1.20 -8.86 10.09
N ARG A 81 -0.13 -8.73 9.98
CA ARG A 81 -1.03 -9.83 9.56
C ARG A 81 -0.84 -10.17 8.08
N VAL A 82 -0.51 -9.17 7.26
CA VAL A 82 -0.15 -9.37 5.86
C VAL A 82 1.19 -10.11 5.77
N LEU A 83 2.18 -9.67 6.54
CA LEU A 83 3.49 -10.33 6.56
C LEU A 83 3.37 -11.80 6.99
N ASP A 84 2.60 -12.08 8.04
CA ASP A 84 2.34 -13.43 8.52
C ASP A 84 1.73 -14.33 7.44
N ALA A 85 0.74 -13.82 6.68
CA ALA A 85 0.16 -14.54 5.55
C ALA A 85 1.16 -14.84 4.42
N MET A 86 2.20 -14.00 4.26
CA MET A 86 3.22 -14.18 3.21
C MET A 86 4.28 -15.22 3.57
N LEU A 87 4.66 -15.30 4.85
CA LEU A 87 5.81 -16.11 5.32
C LEU A 87 5.77 -17.60 4.89
N PRO A 88 4.62 -18.32 4.94
CA PRO A 88 4.55 -19.70 4.49
C PRO A 88 5.05 -19.92 3.06
N TYR A 89 4.79 -18.96 2.16
CA TYR A 89 5.12 -19.06 0.73
C TYR A 89 6.58 -18.71 0.42
N PHE A 90 7.30 -18.13 1.38
CA PHE A 90 8.77 -18.00 1.31
C PHE A 90 9.48 -19.24 1.84
N CYS A 91 8.91 -19.92 2.82
CA CYS A 91 9.61 -20.97 3.56
C CYS A 91 9.32 -22.38 3.05
N TYR A 92 8.05 -22.79 3.00
CA TYR A 92 7.69 -24.20 2.76
C TYR A 92 6.59 -24.41 1.71
N ARG A 93 5.87 -23.37 1.29
CA ARG A 93 4.92 -23.37 0.15
C ARG A 93 5.48 -22.56 -1.03
N TYR A 94 6.70 -22.86 -1.45
CA TYR A 94 7.48 -22.08 -2.43
C TYR A 94 7.25 -22.47 -3.90
N GLY A 95 6.20 -23.24 -4.19
CA GLY A 95 5.96 -23.75 -5.54
C GLY A 95 5.70 -22.66 -6.59
N ASN A 96 5.99 -22.98 -7.85
CA ASN A 96 5.57 -22.14 -8.96
C ASN A 96 4.07 -22.41 -9.23
N PRO A 97 3.18 -21.40 -9.20
CA PRO A 97 1.75 -21.60 -9.44
C PRO A 97 1.44 -22.10 -10.86
N HIS A 98 2.41 -21.99 -11.79
CA HIS A 98 2.27 -22.52 -13.15
C HIS A 98 2.64 -24.01 -13.28
N SER A 99 3.17 -24.63 -12.22
CA SER A 99 3.46 -26.07 -12.20
C SER A 99 2.18 -26.89 -12.00
N ARG A 100 1.77 -27.65 -13.01
CA ARG A 100 0.47 -28.35 -13.01
C ARG A 100 0.49 -29.81 -12.56
N ASN A 101 1.66 -30.39 -12.31
CA ASN A 101 1.85 -31.83 -12.14
C ASN A 101 2.18 -32.28 -10.71
N HIS A 102 2.28 -31.35 -9.74
CA HIS A 102 2.67 -31.69 -8.37
C HIS A 102 2.02 -30.76 -7.34
N LEU A 103 1.94 -31.23 -6.08
CA LEU A 103 1.28 -30.55 -4.97
C LEU A 103 1.78 -29.12 -4.76
N PHE A 104 3.09 -28.87 -4.78
CA PHE A 104 3.64 -27.51 -4.55
C PHE A 104 3.08 -26.46 -5.53
N GLY A 105 2.78 -26.85 -6.77
CA GLY A 105 2.21 -25.95 -7.76
C GLY A 105 0.73 -25.71 -7.50
N TRP A 106 -0.03 -26.77 -7.19
CA TRP A 106 -1.46 -26.68 -6.86
C TRP A 106 -1.72 -25.84 -5.61
N GLU A 107 -0.92 -25.98 -4.56
CA GLU A 107 -1.04 -25.16 -3.34
C GLU A 107 -0.77 -23.67 -3.64
N SER A 108 0.22 -23.39 -4.49
CA SER A 108 0.58 -22.02 -4.88
C SER A 108 -0.48 -21.40 -5.80
N ASP A 109 -1.01 -22.16 -6.74
CA ASP A 109 -2.09 -21.74 -7.64
C ASP A 109 -3.37 -21.42 -6.87
N HIS A 110 -3.74 -22.29 -5.92
CA HIS A 110 -4.88 -22.06 -5.02
C HIS A 110 -4.74 -20.75 -4.24
N ALA A 111 -3.56 -20.49 -3.67
CA ALA A 111 -3.28 -19.27 -2.93
C ALA A 111 -3.36 -18.01 -3.81
N VAL A 112 -2.90 -18.10 -5.07
CA VAL A 112 -3.02 -17.01 -6.05
C VAL A 112 -4.49 -16.73 -6.36
N ASP A 113 -5.32 -17.76 -6.54
CA ASP A 113 -6.74 -17.61 -6.84
C ASP A 113 -7.56 -17.07 -5.65
N GLU A 114 -7.23 -17.47 -4.42
CA GLU A 114 -7.81 -16.92 -3.20
C GLU A 114 -7.47 -15.42 -3.06
N ALA A 115 -6.18 -15.07 -3.17
CA ALA A 115 -5.74 -13.69 -3.12
C ALA A 115 -6.38 -12.82 -4.21
N ARG A 116 -6.51 -13.35 -5.43
CA ARG A 116 -7.21 -12.69 -6.54
C ARG A 116 -8.68 -12.42 -6.21
N SER A 117 -9.32 -13.33 -5.48
CA SER A 117 -10.69 -13.17 -5.02
C SER A 117 -10.81 -12.06 -3.97
N HIS A 118 -9.87 -11.94 -3.03
CA HIS A 118 -9.84 -10.82 -2.08
C HIS A 118 -9.66 -9.46 -2.77
N VAL A 119 -8.74 -9.37 -3.74
CA VAL A 119 -8.55 -8.15 -4.55
C VAL A 119 -9.83 -7.78 -5.29
N ALA A 120 -10.47 -8.77 -5.94
CA ALA A 120 -11.71 -8.56 -6.68
C ALA A 120 -12.86 -8.10 -5.78
N SER A 121 -13.03 -8.72 -4.61
CA SER A 121 -14.08 -8.38 -3.65
C SER A 121 -13.97 -6.94 -3.15
N LEU A 122 -12.74 -6.47 -2.84
CA LEU A 122 -12.52 -5.10 -2.37
C LEU A 122 -13.05 -4.04 -3.35
N ILE A 123 -12.89 -4.28 -4.64
CA ILE A 123 -13.31 -3.35 -5.70
C ILE A 123 -14.63 -3.74 -6.35
N LYS A 124 -15.35 -4.73 -5.79
CA LYS A 124 -16.62 -5.26 -6.32
C LYS A 124 -16.52 -5.73 -7.78
N ALA A 125 -15.41 -6.36 -8.16
CA ALA A 125 -15.15 -6.91 -9.48
C ALA A 125 -15.23 -8.44 -9.50
N SER A 126 -15.16 -9.04 -10.68
CA SER A 126 -14.93 -10.48 -10.80
C SER A 126 -13.43 -10.81 -10.69
N PRO A 127 -13.02 -11.93 -10.07
CA PRO A 127 -11.63 -12.39 -10.10
C PRO A 127 -11.10 -12.57 -11.53
N LYS A 128 -12.00 -12.83 -12.48
CA LYS A 128 -11.74 -12.92 -13.92
C LYS A 128 -11.34 -11.60 -14.60
N GLU A 129 -11.46 -10.49 -13.89
CA GLU A 129 -11.11 -9.14 -14.34
C GLU A 129 -9.81 -8.64 -13.72
N ILE A 130 -9.26 -9.35 -12.74
CA ILE A 130 -8.02 -8.99 -12.06
C ILE A 130 -6.82 -9.64 -12.75
N ILE A 131 -5.82 -8.84 -13.10
CA ILE A 131 -4.54 -9.22 -13.68
C ILE A 131 -3.43 -8.74 -12.74
N PHE A 132 -2.57 -9.64 -12.24
CA PHE A 132 -1.45 -9.25 -11.39
C PHE A 132 -0.31 -8.63 -12.21
N THR A 133 0.29 -7.58 -11.65
CA THR A 133 1.40 -6.80 -12.22
C THR A 133 2.45 -6.55 -11.14
N SER A 134 3.61 -5.97 -11.45
CA SER A 134 4.61 -5.61 -10.44
C SER A 134 4.25 -4.36 -9.62
N GLY A 135 3.12 -3.70 -9.91
CA GLY A 135 2.71 -2.46 -9.24
C GLY A 135 1.84 -1.58 -10.14
N ALA A 136 1.31 -0.49 -9.57
CA ALA A 136 0.45 0.44 -10.31
C ALA A 136 1.15 1.10 -11.51
N THR A 137 2.49 1.26 -11.50
CA THR A 137 3.24 1.79 -12.65
C THR A 137 3.17 0.84 -13.85
N GLU A 138 3.35 -0.47 -13.65
CA GLU A 138 3.17 -1.48 -14.71
C GLU A 138 1.71 -1.49 -15.17
N SER A 139 0.75 -1.48 -14.24
CA SER A 139 -0.69 -1.42 -14.55
C SER A 139 -1.08 -0.21 -15.40
N ASN A 140 -0.58 0.99 -15.08
CA ASN A 140 -0.82 2.21 -15.85
C ASN A 140 -0.24 2.10 -17.27
N ASN A 141 0.96 1.54 -17.41
CA ASN A 141 1.57 1.33 -18.72
C ASN A 141 0.76 0.35 -19.58
N ILE A 142 0.36 -0.80 -19.02
CA ILE A 142 -0.47 -1.78 -19.73
C ILE A 142 -1.82 -1.16 -20.10
N SER A 143 -2.43 -0.39 -19.19
CA SER A 143 -3.73 0.23 -19.42
C SER A 143 -3.69 1.22 -20.59
N VAL A 144 -2.74 2.16 -20.56
CA VAL A 144 -2.68 3.25 -21.55
C VAL A 144 -2.10 2.73 -22.86
N LYS A 145 -0.88 2.18 -22.85
CA LYS A 145 -0.20 1.72 -24.08
C LYS A 145 -0.94 0.54 -24.70
N GLY A 146 -1.38 -0.40 -23.88
CA GLY A 146 -2.11 -1.58 -24.35
C GLY A 146 -3.46 -1.23 -24.96
N ALA A 147 -4.23 -0.31 -24.37
CA ALA A 147 -5.46 0.17 -25.00
C ALA A 147 -5.17 0.97 -26.29
N MET A 148 -4.19 1.87 -26.26
CA MET A 148 -3.81 2.66 -27.43
C MET A 148 -3.44 1.78 -28.62
N HIS A 149 -2.55 0.79 -28.42
CA HIS A 149 -2.12 -0.09 -29.50
C HIS A 149 -3.27 -0.96 -30.02
N PHE A 150 -4.12 -1.47 -29.13
CA PHE A 150 -5.26 -2.29 -29.53
C PHE A 150 -6.31 -1.51 -30.35
N TYR A 151 -6.57 -0.25 -30.01
CA TYR A 151 -7.60 0.57 -30.65
C TYR A 151 -7.09 1.53 -31.72
N LYS A 152 -5.78 1.53 -32.03
CA LYS A 152 -5.10 2.50 -32.92
C LYS A 152 -5.75 2.68 -34.29
N ASP A 153 -6.32 1.63 -34.86
CA ASP A 153 -6.95 1.66 -36.20
C ASP A 153 -8.32 2.38 -36.18
N LYS A 154 -8.95 2.50 -35.02
CA LYS A 154 -10.26 3.14 -34.84
C LYS A 154 -10.17 4.50 -34.14
N LYS A 155 -9.27 4.64 -33.18
CA LYS A 155 -9.14 5.83 -32.33
C LYS A 155 -7.66 6.10 -32.06
N ARG A 156 -7.23 7.34 -32.28
CA ARG A 156 -5.85 7.79 -32.06
C ARG A 156 -5.73 8.94 -31.05
N HIS A 157 -6.87 9.43 -30.54
CA HIS A 157 -6.93 10.49 -29.55
C HIS A 157 -7.15 9.90 -28.17
N VAL A 158 -6.34 10.33 -27.19
CA VAL A 158 -6.40 9.89 -25.80
C VAL A 158 -6.68 11.08 -24.91
N ILE A 159 -7.68 10.95 -24.05
CA ILE A 159 -7.98 11.91 -23.00
C ILE A 159 -7.70 11.22 -21.67
N THR A 160 -7.01 11.89 -20.77
CA THR A 160 -6.82 11.43 -19.39
C THR A 160 -7.75 12.21 -18.45
N SER A 161 -8.36 11.53 -17.49
CA SER A 161 -9.28 12.12 -16.50
C SER A 161 -9.15 11.37 -15.17
N GLN A 162 -9.53 12.05 -14.08
CA GLN A 162 -9.41 11.57 -12.71
C GLN A 162 -10.49 10.55 -12.30
N THR A 163 -11.58 10.38 -13.06
CA THR A 163 -12.68 9.48 -12.69
C THR A 163 -13.29 8.70 -13.87
N GLU A 164 -13.90 7.55 -13.54
CA GLU A 164 -14.53 6.52 -14.40
C GLU A 164 -13.62 5.79 -15.38
N HIS A 165 -13.24 4.55 -15.02
CA HIS A 165 -12.34 3.77 -15.86
C HIS A 165 -12.78 2.32 -16.05
N ASN A 166 -12.71 1.88 -17.30
CA ASN A 166 -12.80 0.47 -17.68
C ASN A 166 -11.54 -0.32 -17.29
N LEU A 167 -10.50 0.39 -16.88
CA LEU A 167 -9.19 -0.10 -16.49
C LEU A 167 -8.80 0.58 -15.18
N MET A 168 -8.46 -0.16 -14.13
CA MET A 168 -8.09 0.44 -12.85
C MET A 168 -6.82 -0.19 -12.30
N SER A 169 -5.86 0.67 -11.95
CA SER A 169 -4.56 0.28 -11.41
C SER A 169 -4.60 0.22 -9.89
N LEU A 170 -4.05 -0.86 -9.34
CA LEU A 170 -3.99 -1.15 -7.91
C LEU A 170 -2.53 -1.39 -7.50
N SER A 171 -2.16 -1.01 -6.27
CA SER A 171 -0.81 -1.18 -5.74
C SER A 171 -0.86 -1.69 -4.30
N GLY A 172 -0.12 -2.78 -3.99
CA GLY A 172 -0.13 -3.37 -2.65
C GLY A 172 0.42 -2.44 -1.57
N HIS A 173 1.56 -1.79 -1.83
CA HIS A 173 2.26 -0.95 -0.84
C HIS A 173 1.60 0.40 -0.52
N LYS A 174 0.41 0.66 -1.07
CA LYS A 174 -0.43 1.81 -0.70
C LYS A 174 -1.57 1.44 0.25
N ILE A 175 -1.74 0.15 0.54
CA ILE A 175 -2.80 -0.41 1.38
C ILE A 175 -2.22 -1.39 2.43
N TYR A 176 -1.02 -1.11 2.92
CA TYR A 176 -0.30 -1.95 3.90
C TYR A 176 0.10 -3.35 3.39
N GLY A 177 0.10 -3.54 2.07
CA GLY A 177 0.66 -4.71 1.40
C GLY A 177 2.15 -4.55 1.04
N PRO A 178 2.78 -5.58 0.45
CA PRO A 178 4.18 -5.53 0.05
C PRO A 178 4.42 -4.63 -1.18
N LYS A 179 5.66 -4.13 -1.29
CA LYS A 179 6.16 -3.47 -2.52
C LYS A 179 6.43 -4.51 -3.61
N GLY A 180 6.42 -4.07 -4.87
CA GLY A 180 6.71 -4.95 -6.02
C GLY A 180 5.54 -5.82 -6.48
N ILE A 181 4.32 -5.53 -6.02
CA ILE A 181 3.09 -6.16 -6.50
C ILE A 181 1.99 -5.11 -6.69
N GLY A 182 1.21 -5.31 -7.75
CA GLY A 182 -0.01 -4.59 -8.03
C GLY A 182 -0.99 -5.46 -8.79
N ALA A 183 -2.09 -4.84 -9.17
CA ALA A 183 -3.05 -5.45 -10.05
C ALA A 183 -3.62 -4.43 -11.03
N LEU A 184 -4.13 -4.94 -12.13
CA LEU A 184 -4.89 -4.21 -13.13
C LEU A 184 -6.26 -4.87 -13.22
N TYR A 185 -7.29 -4.11 -12.89
CA TYR A 185 -8.66 -4.44 -13.24
C TYR A 185 -8.91 -4.13 -14.71
N ILE A 186 -9.48 -5.08 -15.44
CA ILE A 186 -9.91 -4.92 -16.83
C ILE A 186 -11.36 -5.36 -16.96
N ARG A 187 -12.23 -4.38 -17.25
CA ARG A 187 -13.66 -4.63 -17.41
C ARG A 187 -13.95 -5.66 -18.50
N ARG A 188 -14.72 -6.69 -18.15
CA ARG A 188 -15.16 -7.73 -19.10
C ARG A 188 -16.52 -7.47 -19.72
N ARG A 189 -17.38 -6.66 -19.10
CA ARG A 189 -18.71 -6.29 -19.63
C ARG A 189 -19.02 -4.81 -19.37
N PRO A 190 -19.18 -3.97 -20.42
CA PRO A 190 -18.79 -4.24 -21.81
C PRO A 190 -17.30 -4.61 -21.92
N ARG A 191 -16.96 -5.48 -22.87
CA ARG A 191 -15.61 -6.06 -22.97
C ARG A 191 -14.59 -5.02 -23.41
N VAL A 192 -13.59 -4.79 -22.56
CA VAL A 192 -12.40 -4.02 -22.91
C VAL A 192 -11.25 -4.96 -23.27
N ARG A 193 -10.44 -4.54 -24.24
CA ARG A 193 -9.27 -5.27 -24.71
C ARG A 193 -8.06 -4.35 -24.66
N VAL A 194 -6.94 -4.93 -24.27
CA VAL A 194 -5.63 -4.27 -24.24
C VAL A 194 -4.61 -5.20 -24.86
N GLU A 195 -3.64 -4.63 -25.57
CA GLU A 195 -2.51 -5.37 -26.10
C GLU A 195 -1.47 -5.62 -24.99
N PRO A 196 -1.02 -6.86 -24.78
CA PRO A 196 0.00 -7.19 -23.78
C PRO A 196 1.29 -6.41 -24.04
N GLN A 197 1.90 -5.85 -22.99
CA GLN A 197 3.19 -5.17 -23.10
C GLN A 197 4.38 -6.11 -22.78
N MET A 198 4.08 -7.29 -22.24
CA MET A 198 5.07 -8.25 -21.74
C MET A 198 4.89 -9.60 -22.45
N ASN A 199 5.86 -9.92 -23.30
CA ASN A 199 5.90 -11.14 -24.07
C ASN A 199 6.34 -12.34 -23.22
N GLY A 200 5.87 -13.55 -23.56
CA GLY A 200 6.23 -14.79 -22.86
C GLY A 200 5.15 -15.86 -22.96
N GLY A 201 5.11 -16.76 -21.98
CA GLY A 201 4.28 -17.97 -21.98
C GLY A 201 2.76 -17.76 -21.81
N GLY A 202 2.27 -16.52 -21.86
CA GLY A 202 0.83 -16.24 -21.85
C GLY A 202 0.16 -16.39 -20.47
N GLN A 203 0.92 -16.23 -19.39
CA GLN A 203 0.36 -16.12 -18.03
C GLN A 203 -0.63 -14.96 -17.91
N GLU A 204 -1.41 -14.95 -16.83
CA GLU A 204 -2.44 -13.93 -16.59
C GLU A 204 -3.35 -13.71 -17.80
N ARG A 205 -3.83 -14.82 -18.38
CA ARG A 205 -4.78 -14.83 -19.52
C ARG A 205 -4.20 -14.20 -20.79
N GLY A 206 -2.88 -14.31 -20.97
CA GLY A 206 -2.15 -13.75 -22.11
C GLY A 206 -1.85 -12.26 -22.01
N LEU A 207 -2.22 -11.59 -20.90
CA LEU A 207 -2.08 -10.14 -20.77
C LEU A 207 -0.80 -9.70 -20.06
N ARG A 208 -0.25 -10.56 -19.20
CA ARG A 208 0.94 -10.26 -18.41
C ARG A 208 1.74 -11.54 -18.20
N SER A 209 2.69 -11.79 -19.10
CA SER A 209 3.56 -12.97 -19.04
C SER A 209 4.54 -12.89 -17.86
N GLY A 210 5.03 -14.06 -17.44
CA GLY A 210 6.01 -14.21 -16.35
C GLY A 210 5.44 -14.94 -15.14
N THR A 211 6.34 -15.48 -14.31
CA THR A 211 5.96 -16.18 -13.07
C THR A 211 5.19 -15.23 -12.16
N VAL A 212 4.06 -15.70 -11.62
CA VAL A 212 3.27 -14.94 -10.66
C VAL A 212 3.93 -15.10 -9.29
N PRO A 213 4.34 -14.01 -8.62
CA PRO A 213 5.08 -14.10 -7.36
C PRO A 213 4.11 -14.42 -6.20
N THR A 214 3.84 -15.70 -5.96
CA THR A 214 2.86 -16.21 -4.97
C THR A 214 2.93 -15.48 -3.62
N PRO A 215 4.11 -15.30 -2.97
CA PRO A 215 4.15 -14.62 -1.67
C PRO A 215 3.65 -13.18 -1.73
N LEU A 216 3.99 -12.44 -2.80
CA LEU A 216 3.58 -11.04 -2.94
C LEU A 216 2.09 -10.93 -3.28
N VAL A 217 1.58 -11.83 -4.11
CA VAL A 217 0.16 -11.92 -4.43
C VAL A 217 -0.67 -12.21 -3.19
N VAL A 218 -0.26 -13.19 -2.38
CA VAL A 218 -0.89 -13.50 -1.10
C VAL A 218 -0.88 -12.28 -0.18
N GLY A 219 0.26 -11.58 -0.08
CA GLY A 219 0.35 -10.35 0.69
C GLY A 219 -0.60 -9.25 0.22
N MET A 220 -0.73 -9.06 -1.10
CA MET A 220 -1.70 -8.12 -1.67
C MET A 220 -3.15 -8.55 -1.39
N GLY A 221 -3.47 -9.84 -1.51
CA GLY A 221 -4.78 -10.39 -1.19
C GLY A 221 -5.17 -10.19 0.27
N ALA A 222 -4.27 -10.52 1.19
CA ALA A 222 -4.44 -10.30 2.64
C ALA A 222 -4.62 -8.81 2.96
N ALA A 223 -3.85 -7.93 2.33
CA ALA A 223 -4.01 -6.49 2.48
C ALA A 223 -5.39 -6.00 2.02
N CYS A 224 -5.89 -6.50 0.89
CA CYS A 224 -7.24 -6.21 0.40
C CYS A 224 -8.33 -6.73 1.35
N GLU A 225 -8.16 -7.93 1.90
CA GLU A 225 -9.09 -8.51 2.87
C GLU A 225 -9.18 -7.68 4.15
N LEU A 226 -8.03 -7.28 4.71
CA LEU A 226 -7.97 -6.41 5.88
C LEU A 226 -8.56 -5.03 5.58
N ALA A 227 -8.26 -4.46 4.42
CA ALA A 227 -8.85 -3.19 4.01
C ALA A 227 -10.38 -3.26 4.00
N MET A 228 -10.99 -4.32 3.47
CA MET A 228 -12.45 -4.48 3.51
C MET A 228 -13.02 -4.48 4.94
N LYS A 229 -12.29 -5.05 5.91
CA LYS A 229 -12.73 -5.14 7.31
C LYS A 229 -12.54 -3.83 8.08
N GLU A 230 -11.47 -3.10 7.79
CA GLU A 230 -11.02 -1.96 8.62
C GLU A 230 -11.25 -0.59 7.97
N MET A 231 -11.64 -0.52 6.69
CA MET A 231 -11.75 0.75 5.96
C MET A 231 -12.64 1.78 6.66
N GLU A 232 -13.80 1.38 7.22
CA GLU A 232 -14.67 2.32 7.94
C GLU A 232 -14.02 2.85 9.22
N TYR A 233 -13.41 1.96 10.01
CA TYR A 233 -12.70 2.33 11.23
C TYR A 233 -11.51 3.26 10.92
N ASP A 234 -10.66 2.86 9.99
CA ASP A 234 -9.48 3.62 9.55
C ASP A 234 -9.90 5.00 9.03
N THR A 235 -10.96 5.08 8.21
CA THR A 235 -11.46 6.35 7.67
C THR A 235 -11.89 7.30 8.78
N ARG A 236 -12.69 6.84 9.75
CA ARG A 236 -13.13 7.69 10.87
C ARG A 236 -11.95 8.19 11.70
N ARG A 237 -11.00 7.31 12.01
CA ARG A 237 -9.85 7.65 12.84
C ARG A 237 -8.90 8.62 12.13
N ILE A 238 -8.58 8.34 10.86
CA ILE A 238 -7.69 9.18 10.04
C ILE A 238 -8.33 10.55 9.79
N SER A 239 -9.66 10.64 9.64
CA SER A 239 -10.35 11.93 9.50
C SER A 239 -10.17 12.80 10.74
N LYS A 240 -10.33 12.23 11.94
CA LYS A 240 -10.06 12.94 13.21
C LYS A 240 -8.60 13.41 13.33
N LEU A 241 -7.65 12.58 12.90
CA LEU A 241 -6.23 12.96 12.88
C LEU A 241 -5.95 14.10 11.90
N GLN A 242 -6.59 14.09 10.73
CA GLN A 242 -6.49 15.19 9.77
C GLN A 242 -7.00 16.49 10.36
N GLU A 243 -8.20 16.49 10.94
CA GLU A 243 -8.79 17.66 11.58
C GLU A 243 -7.89 18.17 12.71
N ARG A 244 -7.36 17.27 13.54
CA ARG A 244 -6.43 17.60 14.63
C ARG A 244 -5.16 18.28 14.10
N LEU A 245 -4.54 17.71 13.06
CA LEU A 245 -3.34 18.26 12.43
C LEU A 245 -3.60 19.65 11.84
N LEU A 246 -4.67 19.78 11.04
CA LEU A 246 -5.05 21.01 10.37
C LEU A 246 -5.36 22.12 11.38
N ASN A 247 -6.26 21.86 12.33
CA ASN A 247 -6.66 22.85 13.34
C ASN A 247 -5.47 23.20 14.26
N GLY A 248 -4.63 22.22 14.60
CA GLY A 248 -3.44 22.45 15.42
C GLY A 248 -2.43 23.40 14.77
N ILE A 249 -2.27 23.32 13.45
CA ILE A 249 -1.40 24.22 12.67
C ILE A 249 -2.07 25.59 12.47
N CYS A 250 -3.30 25.61 11.93
CA CYS A 250 -3.98 26.86 11.57
C CYS A 250 -4.40 27.72 12.77
N SER A 251 -4.52 27.14 13.97
CA SER A 251 -4.78 27.94 15.19
C SER A 251 -3.57 28.72 15.69
N LYS A 252 -2.36 28.40 15.21
CA LYS A 252 -1.09 29.00 15.65
C LYS A 252 -0.36 29.77 14.56
N LEU A 253 -0.62 29.43 13.29
CA LEU A 253 0.02 30.06 12.14
C LEU A 253 -1.02 30.73 11.24
N ASP A 254 -0.74 31.96 10.85
CA ASP A 254 -1.38 32.67 9.75
C ASP A 254 -0.74 32.28 8.40
N GLY A 255 -1.36 32.69 7.29
CA GLY A 255 -0.81 32.46 5.95
C GLY A 255 -0.61 30.99 5.58
N VAL A 256 -1.42 30.08 6.15
CA VAL A 256 -1.44 28.65 5.82
C VAL A 256 -2.60 28.39 4.85
N VAL A 257 -2.31 27.76 3.71
CA VAL A 257 -3.30 27.46 2.67
C VAL A 257 -3.39 25.96 2.45
N VAL A 258 -4.61 25.43 2.43
CA VAL A 258 -4.85 24.02 2.05
C VAL A 258 -4.86 23.90 0.53
N ASN A 259 -4.04 23.01 -0.01
CA ASN A 259 -3.98 22.74 -1.44
C ASN A 259 -4.98 21.65 -1.85
N GLY A 260 -6.01 22.04 -2.61
CA GLY A 260 -7.09 21.17 -3.07
C GLY A 260 -8.36 21.24 -2.20
N SER A 261 -9.40 20.49 -2.59
CA SER A 261 -10.70 20.52 -1.89
C SER A 261 -10.61 19.91 -0.48
N MET A 262 -11.37 20.46 0.47
CA MET A 262 -11.64 19.83 1.78
C MET A 262 -12.90 18.97 1.75
N GLU A 263 -13.81 19.20 0.81
CA GLU A 263 -15.04 18.43 0.65
C GLU A 263 -14.80 17.13 -0.13
N HIS A 264 -13.96 17.18 -1.17
CA HIS A 264 -13.69 16.05 -2.06
C HIS A 264 -12.24 15.58 -1.92
N ARG A 265 -11.91 14.99 -0.76
CA ARG A 265 -10.56 14.58 -0.38
C ARG A 265 -10.51 13.21 0.28
N TYR A 266 -9.40 12.49 0.06
CA TYR A 266 -9.03 11.35 0.91
C TYR A 266 -8.43 11.86 2.24
N PRO A 267 -8.98 11.49 3.41
CA PRO A 267 -8.60 12.10 4.69
C PRO A 267 -7.14 11.88 5.08
N GLY A 268 -6.52 10.78 4.67
CA GLY A 268 -5.12 10.50 4.98
C GLY A 268 -4.11 11.35 4.21
N ASN A 269 -4.55 12.22 3.30
CA ASN A 269 -3.71 13.14 2.57
C ASN A 269 -4.07 14.59 2.93
N LEU A 270 -3.16 15.31 3.58
CA LEU A 270 -3.28 16.74 3.83
C LEU A 270 -2.08 17.45 3.19
N ASN A 271 -2.33 18.44 2.33
CA ASN A 271 -1.27 19.22 1.69
C ASN A 271 -1.48 20.69 2.03
N LEU A 272 -0.48 21.31 2.66
CA LEU A 272 -0.51 22.68 3.16
C LEU A 272 0.65 23.48 2.55
N SER A 273 0.39 24.69 2.09
CA SER A 273 1.42 25.68 1.75
C SER A 273 1.54 26.72 2.85
N PHE A 274 2.78 27.09 3.16
CA PHE A 274 3.11 28.05 4.20
C PHE A 274 3.66 29.32 3.55
N ALA A 275 2.98 30.45 3.72
CA ALA A 275 3.48 31.71 3.19
C ALA A 275 4.72 32.20 3.94
N TYR A 276 5.60 32.91 3.21
CA TYR A 276 6.76 33.64 3.73
C TYR A 276 7.86 32.79 4.38
N VAL A 277 7.97 31.53 3.99
CA VAL A 277 9.08 30.64 4.36
C VAL A 277 9.78 30.15 3.11
N GLU A 278 11.01 29.66 3.24
CA GLU A 278 11.72 28.98 2.15
C GLU A 278 11.48 27.46 2.29
N GLY A 279 11.14 26.80 1.18
CA GLY A 279 10.65 25.41 1.16
C GLY A 279 11.67 24.37 1.56
N GLU A 280 12.91 24.48 1.07
CA GLU A 280 13.99 23.54 1.39
C GLU A 280 14.36 23.64 2.87
N SER A 281 14.46 24.87 3.37
CA SER A 281 14.73 25.18 4.78
C SER A 281 13.64 24.64 5.70
N LEU A 282 12.37 24.67 5.27
CA LEU A 282 11.26 24.07 6.01
C LEU A 282 11.39 22.55 6.08
N LEU A 283 11.68 21.89 4.96
CA LEU A 283 11.86 20.44 4.92
C LEU A 283 13.08 20.00 5.76
N MET A 284 14.18 20.75 5.71
CA MET A 284 15.37 20.52 6.54
C MET A 284 15.08 20.73 8.04
N GLY A 285 14.25 21.72 8.38
CA GLY A 285 13.79 21.97 9.75
C GLY A 285 12.90 20.85 10.30
N LEU A 286 12.15 20.18 9.43
CA LEU A 286 11.25 19.07 9.75
C LEU A 286 11.94 17.70 9.76
N LYS A 287 13.26 17.60 10.00
CA LYS A 287 14.01 16.32 10.02
C LYS A 287 13.47 15.24 10.97
N GLU A 288 12.71 15.63 12.00
CA GLU A 288 12.08 14.71 12.96
C GLU A 288 10.70 14.21 12.50
N VAL A 289 10.19 14.72 11.38
CA VAL A 289 8.91 14.33 10.76
C VAL A 289 9.15 14.01 9.28
N ALA A 290 9.08 12.73 8.91
CA ALA A 290 9.18 12.32 7.52
C ALA A 290 7.91 12.75 6.75
N VAL A 291 8.05 13.81 5.95
CA VAL A 291 7.05 14.41 5.07
C VAL A 291 7.63 14.61 3.67
N SER A 292 6.81 15.10 2.73
CA SER A 292 7.27 15.41 1.38
C SER A 292 6.73 16.76 0.89
N SER A 293 7.52 17.53 0.14
CA SER A 293 7.11 18.81 -0.46
C SER A 293 6.61 18.69 -1.91
N GLY A 294 6.91 17.56 -2.57
CA GLY A 294 6.58 17.34 -3.98
C GLY A 294 5.54 16.24 -4.24
N SER A 295 5.35 15.94 -5.53
CA SER A 295 4.68 14.69 -5.93
C SER A 295 5.49 13.49 -5.40
N ALA A 296 4.83 12.43 -4.95
CA ALA A 296 5.46 11.31 -4.23
C ALA A 296 6.61 10.59 -4.95
N CYS A 297 6.87 10.91 -6.22
CA CYS A 297 7.83 10.24 -7.09
C CYS A 297 8.94 11.17 -7.64
N THR A 298 8.96 12.46 -7.27
CA THR A 298 9.91 13.45 -7.81
C THR A 298 10.83 14.04 -6.73
N SER A 299 11.32 13.21 -5.80
CA SER A 299 12.18 13.66 -4.69
C SER A 299 13.58 14.13 -5.09
N ALA A 300 13.94 14.07 -6.38
CA ALA A 300 15.27 14.40 -6.90
C ALA A 300 15.34 15.71 -7.69
N SER A 301 14.21 16.36 -7.98
CA SER A 301 14.18 17.63 -8.73
C SER A 301 13.80 18.79 -7.82
N LEU A 302 14.52 19.92 -7.92
CA LEU A 302 14.19 21.18 -7.27
C LEU A 302 12.92 21.85 -7.83
N GLU A 303 12.38 21.34 -8.94
CA GLU A 303 11.21 21.94 -9.57
C GLU A 303 9.96 21.84 -8.67
N PRO A 304 9.13 22.90 -8.63
CA PRO A 304 7.91 22.90 -7.85
C PRO A 304 6.94 21.84 -8.40
N SER A 305 6.05 21.37 -7.52
CA SER A 305 5.09 20.31 -7.87
C SER A 305 4.25 20.69 -9.10
N TYR A 306 4.39 19.92 -10.19
CA TYR A 306 3.57 20.08 -11.39
C TYR A 306 2.06 19.96 -11.10
N VAL A 307 1.68 19.24 -10.04
CA VAL A 307 0.28 19.12 -9.59
C VAL A 307 -0.20 20.44 -9.01
N LEU A 308 0.60 21.10 -8.17
CA LEU A 308 0.23 22.38 -7.57
C LEU A 308 0.17 23.48 -8.63
N ARG A 309 1.11 23.47 -9.59
CA ARG A 309 1.05 24.35 -10.76
C ARG A 309 -0.23 24.16 -11.57
N ALA A 310 -0.67 22.92 -11.77
CA ALA A 310 -1.92 22.62 -12.48
C ALA A 310 -3.18 23.04 -11.68
N LEU A 311 -3.09 23.12 -10.35
CA LEU A 311 -4.14 23.68 -9.49
C LEU A 311 -4.16 25.21 -9.47
N GLY A 312 -3.20 25.87 -10.13
CA GLY A 312 -3.06 27.32 -10.12
C GLY A 312 -2.46 27.88 -8.82
N VAL A 313 -1.76 27.06 -8.03
CA VAL A 313 -1.00 27.54 -6.87
C VAL A 313 0.18 28.35 -7.39
N GLU A 314 0.38 29.55 -6.83
CA GLU A 314 1.51 30.42 -7.16
C GLU A 314 2.84 29.70 -6.92
N GLU A 315 3.85 29.99 -7.75
CA GLU A 315 5.12 29.25 -7.75
C GLU A 315 5.81 29.28 -6.38
N ASP A 316 5.87 30.46 -5.75
CA ASP A 316 6.44 30.65 -4.42
C ASP A 316 5.74 29.78 -3.37
N MET A 317 4.41 29.68 -3.43
CA MET A 317 3.60 28.84 -2.53
C MET A 317 3.72 27.35 -2.82
N ALA A 318 4.04 26.97 -4.06
CA ALA A 318 4.24 25.58 -4.43
C ALA A 318 5.55 25.03 -3.82
N HIS A 319 6.60 25.85 -3.73
CA HIS A 319 7.86 25.48 -3.08
C HIS A 319 7.73 25.30 -1.57
N THR A 320 6.83 26.04 -0.93
CA THR A 320 6.58 25.97 0.51
C THR A 320 5.50 24.98 0.92
N SER A 321 5.11 24.09 -0.01
CA SER A 321 4.09 23.08 0.25
C SER A 321 4.66 21.87 0.98
N ILE A 322 3.91 21.32 1.93
CA ILE A 322 4.22 20.08 2.65
C ILE A 322 2.99 19.17 2.61
N ARG A 323 3.22 17.92 2.24
CA ARG A 323 2.25 16.83 2.25
C ARG A 323 2.46 15.98 3.49
N TYR A 324 1.44 15.96 4.34
CA TYR A 324 1.31 15.09 5.50
C TYR A 324 0.43 13.89 5.12
N GLY A 325 1.04 12.71 5.16
CA GLY A 325 0.42 11.43 4.86
C GLY A 325 0.19 10.60 6.10
N MET A 326 -1.05 10.55 6.57
CA MET A 326 -1.47 9.79 7.74
C MET A 326 -2.02 8.42 7.36
N GLY A 327 -1.90 7.45 8.27
CA GLY A 327 -2.33 6.07 8.04
C GLY A 327 -2.72 5.33 9.32
N ARG A 328 -2.87 4.01 9.20
CA ARG A 328 -3.37 3.07 10.22
C ARG A 328 -2.59 3.12 11.54
N PHE A 329 -1.29 3.36 11.45
CA PHE A 329 -0.40 3.36 12.61
C PHE A 329 -0.08 4.75 13.16
N THR A 330 -0.50 5.82 12.47
CA THR A 330 -0.30 7.19 12.96
C THR A 330 -1.11 7.43 14.22
N THR A 331 -0.52 8.00 15.26
CA THR A 331 -1.15 8.25 16.57
C THR A 331 -1.47 9.74 16.79
N GLU A 332 -2.37 10.04 17.73
CA GLU A 332 -2.65 11.44 18.13
C GLU A 332 -1.41 12.15 18.68
N ARG A 333 -0.59 11.43 19.45
CA ARG A 333 0.68 11.95 19.97
C ARG A 333 1.64 12.35 18.87
N GLU A 334 1.78 11.51 17.84
CA GLU A 334 2.62 11.83 16.67
C GLU A 334 2.10 13.06 15.92
N VAL A 335 0.78 13.18 15.78
CA VAL A 335 0.16 14.37 15.18
C VAL A 335 0.46 15.62 16.01
N ASP A 336 0.30 15.57 17.33
CA ASP A 336 0.60 16.71 18.21
C ASP A 336 2.05 17.16 18.15
N LEU A 337 2.98 16.19 18.13
CA LEU A 337 4.41 16.46 17.96
C LEU A 337 4.69 17.08 16.59
N ALA A 338 4.09 16.55 15.52
CA ALA A 338 4.24 17.10 14.18
C ALA A 338 3.68 18.53 14.06
N VAL A 339 2.55 18.83 14.71
CA VAL A 339 2.02 20.20 14.83
C VAL A 339 3.04 21.10 15.52
N GLY A 340 3.53 20.72 16.70
CA GLY A 340 4.50 21.52 17.46
C GLY A 340 5.79 21.79 16.69
N LEU A 341 6.34 20.77 16.03
CA LEU A 341 7.55 20.88 15.22
C LEU A 341 7.33 21.74 13.96
N THR A 342 6.18 21.62 13.32
CA THR A 342 5.82 22.44 12.15
C THR A 342 5.72 23.91 12.55
N VAL A 343 4.95 24.22 13.59
CA VAL A 343 4.75 25.60 14.07
C VAL A 343 6.08 26.24 14.45
N LYS A 344 6.87 25.57 15.28
CA LYS A 344 8.19 26.04 15.71
C LYS A 344 9.12 26.34 14.53
N ASN A 345 9.15 25.48 13.51
CA ASN A 345 10.03 25.68 12.36
C ASN A 345 9.53 26.79 11.44
N VAL A 346 8.22 26.90 11.21
CA VAL A 346 7.64 27.97 10.39
C VAL A 346 7.88 29.33 11.06
N GLU A 347 7.62 29.45 12.37
CA GLU A 347 7.88 30.68 13.14
C GLU A 347 9.35 31.09 13.05
N ARG A 348 10.28 30.15 13.30
CA ARG A 348 11.72 30.41 13.21
C ARG A 348 12.15 30.87 11.82
N LEU A 349 11.61 30.28 10.76
CA LEU A 349 11.94 30.69 9.38
C LEU A 349 11.35 32.07 9.06
N ARG A 350 10.15 32.36 9.56
CA ARG A 350 9.49 33.65 9.43
C ARG A 350 10.19 34.78 10.19
N GLU A 351 10.81 34.49 11.33
CA GLU A 351 11.67 35.45 12.06
C GLU A 351 12.89 35.91 11.26
N MET A 352 13.33 35.10 10.29
CA MET A 352 14.46 35.44 9.41
C MET A 352 14.00 35.89 8.01
N SER A 353 12.69 36.00 7.79
CA SER A 353 12.10 36.25 6.48
C SER A 353 11.80 37.74 6.31
N PRO A 354 12.56 38.48 5.46
CA PRO A 354 12.30 39.89 5.21
C PRO A 354 10.91 40.12 4.59
N LEU A 355 10.38 39.14 3.84
CA LEU A 355 9.03 39.18 3.30
C LEU A 355 7.96 39.19 4.40
N TYR A 356 8.19 38.45 5.49
CA TYR A 356 7.25 38.39 6.60
C TYR A 356 7.30 39.64 7.48
N GLU A 357 8.47 40.25 7.63
CA GLU A 357 8.62 41.55 8.31
C GLU A 357 7.80 42.64 7.60
N LEU A 358 7.90 42.74 6.27
CA LEU A 358 7.12 43.69 5.47
C LEU A 358 5.60 43.50 5.67
N VAL A 359 5.13 42.25 5.68
CA VAL A 359 3.71 41.93 5.92
C VAL A 359 3.27 42.32 7.33
N LYS A 360 4.13 42.11 8.34
CA LYS A 360 3.86 42.56 9.72
C LYS A 360 3.79 44.09 9.84
N GLU A 361 4.54 44.81 9.01
CA GLU A 361 4.48 46.27 8.90
C GLU A 361 3.28 46.75 8.07
N GLY A 362 2.47 45.84 7.52
CA GLY A 362 1.30 46.16 6.70
C GLY A 362 1.62 46.47 5.24
N ILE A 363 2.84 46.17 4.79
CA ILE A 363 3.30 46.36 3.41
C ILE A 363 3.02 45.08 2.62
N ASP A 364 2.30 45.19 1.52
CA ASP A 364 2.08 44.06 0.61
C ASP A 364 3.33 43.81 -0.25
N PRO A 365 4.02 42.65 -0.12
CA PRO A 365 5.21 42.35 -0.90
C PRO A 365 4.97 42.37 -2.43
N LYS A 366 3.73 42.19 -2.89
CA LYS A 366 3.37 42.26 -4.32
C LYS A 366 3.41 43.69 -4.87
N THR A 367 3.43 44.70 -4.00
CA THR A 367 3.51 46.11 -4.39
C THR A 367 4.95 46.62 -4.53
N ILE A 368 5.94 45.79 -4.17
CA ILE A 368 7.36 46.12 -4.23
C ILE A 368 7.93 45.69 -5.59
N GLU A 369 8.56 46.62 -6.31
CA GLU A 369 9.34 46.30 -7.50
C GLU A 369 10.67 45.66 -7.09
N TRP A 370 10.74 44.33 -7.20
CA TRP A 370 11.96 43.57 -6.94
C TRP A 370 12.97 43.78 -8.06
N ALA A 371 14.23 44.06 -7.72
CA ALA A 371 15.30 44.12 -8.69
C ALA A 371 15.49 42.73 -9.33
N GLN A 372 15.34 42.63 -10.65
CA GLN A 372 15.65 41.40 -11.39
C GLN A 372 17.15 41.12 -11.27
N HIS A 373 17.50 39.97 -10.68
CA HIS A 373 18.86 39.42 -10.70
C HIS A 373 19.04 38.41 -11.83
#